data_AF-A0A6I7R4H8-F1
#
_entry.id   AF-A0A6I7R4H8-F1
#
_cell.length_a   1.000
_cell.length_b   1.000
_cell.length_c   1.000
_cell.angle_alpha   90.00
_cell.angle_beta   90.00
_cell.angle_gamma   90.00
#
_symmetry.space_group_name_H-M   'P 1'
#
loop_
_entity.id
_entity.type
_entity.pdbx_description
1 polymer ?
#
loop_
_entity_poly.entity_id
_entity_poly.type
_entity_poly.pdbx_seq_one_letter_code
_entity_poly.pdbx_strand_id
1 'polypeptide(L)'
;MENNELQLIWRTVNSDIKQKSRDELDLLLSSKARQVFTEFLILNITAIPVCIGLMVWLLISTAHRIDDRLYVANNILLGSIVLFALFYVIREWYRFKRSKMDKPVKEWLETEINLLSKWLIGKYRRINFYIIPIIYILSVLSIHVYYSELYFTEVFRSDKFINEDMWGFIIFTPILFAILYYSLIKLRKHQINKLQFLKDLHDRLCNYC
;
A
#
# COMPACT_ATOMS: atom_id res chain seq x y z
N MET A 1 22.01 1.36 12.05
CA MET A 1 21.19 0.57 12.99
C MET A 1 20.91 -0.83 12.46
N GLU A 2 20.54 -1.01 11.19
CA GLU A 2 20.18 -2.31 10.57
C GLU A 2 21.31 -3.36 10.53
N ASN A 3 22.56 -2.93 10.29
CA ASN A 3 23.74 -3.82 10.36
C ASN A 3 24.00 -4.35 11.78
N ASN A 4 23.56 -3.62 12.81
CA ASN A 4 23.71 -4.00 14.22
C ASN A 4 22.71 -5.08 14.62
N GLU A 5 21.47 -5.07 14.09
CA GLU A 5 20.48 -6.12 14.33
C GLU A 5 20.87 -7.44 13.64
N LEU A 6 21.35 -7.35 12.40
CA LEU A 6 21.86 -8.50 11.66
C LEU A 6 23.11 -9.07 12.36
N GLN A 7 24.04 -8.20 12.82
CA GLN A 7 25.18 -8.61 13.65
C GLN A 7 24.79 -9.14 15.02
N LEU A 8 23.70 -8.66 15.64
CA LEU A 8 23.18 -9.19 16.91
C LEU A 8 22.62 -10.58 16.71
N ILE A 9 21.73 -10.78 15.73
CA ILE A 9 21.20 -12.11 15.37
C ILE A 9 22.37 -13.06 15.08
N TRP A 10 23.37 -12.60 14.32
CA TRP A 10 24.55 -13.41 14.02
C TRP A 10 25.51 -13.61 15.19
N ARG A 11 25.64 -12.66 16.13
CA ARG A 11 26.45 -12.83 17.35
C ARG A 11 25.79 -13.82 18.30
N THR A 12 24.47 -13.74 18.49
CA THR A 12 23.71 -14.69 19.29
C THR A 12 23.78 -16.10 18.68
N VAL A 13 23.75 -16.18 17.35
CA VAL A 13 23.99 -17.43 16.61
C VAL A 13 25.44 -17.90 16.79
N ASN A 14 26.47 -17.06 16.61
CA ASN A 14 27.87 -17.43 16.79
C ASN A 14 28.25 -17.81 18.24
N SER A 15 27.59 -17.24 19.25
CA SER A 15 27.84 -17.58 20.66
C SER A 15 27.17 -18.88 21.10
N ASP A 16 26.02 -19.23 20.51
CA ASP A 16 25.26 -20.46 20.81
C ASP A 16 25.55 -21.64 19.84
N ILE A 17 26.30 -21.42 18.76
CA ILE A 17 26.57 -22.41 17.70
C ILE A 17 27.32 -23.66 18.18
N LYS A 18 27.91 -23.65 19.38
CA LYS A 18 28.44 -24.92 19.95
C LYS A 18 27.34 -25.96 20.17
N GLN A 19 26.05 -25.64 20.03
CA GLN A 19 24.96 -26.60 20.26
C GLN A 19 23.68 -26.47 19.40
N LYS A 20 23.54 -25.51 18.46
CA LYS A 20 22.30 -25.36 17.66
C LYS A 20 22.39 -26.01 16.28
N SER A 21 21.42 -26.87 15.94
CA SER A 21 21.34 -27.57 14.65
C SER A 21 20.98 -26.63 13.50
N ARG A 22 21.33 -27.03 12.26
CA ARG A 22 20.98 -26.32 11.01
C ARG A 22 19.48 -25.98 10.92
N ASP A 23 18.64 -26.80 11.53
CA ASP A 23 17.19 -26.65 11.56
C ASP A 23 16.72 -25.52 12.48
N GLU A 24 17.40 -25.27 13.62
CA GLU A 24 17.07 -24.14 14.50
C GLU A 24 17.45 -22.80 13.88
N LEU A 25 18.54 -22.76 13.11
CA LEU A 25 18.97 -21.56 12.39
C LEU A 25 17.98 -21.22 11.26
N ASP A 26 17.52 -22.22 10.50
CA ASP A 26 16.52 -22.03 9.45
C ASP A 26 15.17 -21.56 10.03
N LEU A 27 14.77 -22.11 11.18
CA LEU A 27 13.58 -21.67 11.92
C LEU A 27 13.66 -20.19 12.36
N LEU A 28 14.79 -19.76 12.91
CA LEU A 28 14.99 -18.38 13.35
C LEU A 28 14.98 -17.39 12.17
N LEU A 29 15.67 -17.73 11.09
CA LEU A 29 15.74 -16.89 9.88
C LEU A 29 14.38 -16.81 9.19
N SER A 30 13.66 -17.94 9.08
CA SER A 30 12.29 -18.01 8.55
C SER A 30 11.32 -17.17 9.38
N SER A 31 11.39 -17.27 10.71
CA SER A 31 10.57 -16.47 11.63
C SER A 31 10.79 -14.97 11.42
N LYS A 32 12.06 -14.54 11.29
CA LYS A 32 12.41 -13.13 11.09
C LYS A 32 11.99 -12.60 9.71
N ALA A 33 12.20 -13.37 8.65
CA ALA A 33 11.73 -13.03 7.31
C ALA A 33 10.21 -12.89 7.26
N ARG A 34 9.48 -13.81 7.90
CA ARG A 34 8.02 -13.77 8.03
C ARG A 34 7.56 -12.57 8.85
N GLN A 35 8.26 -12.20 9.93
CA GLN A 35 7.95 -11.01 10.70
C GLN A 35 8.02 -9.74 9.83
N VAL A 36 9.13 -9.56 9.11
CA VAL A 36 9.31 -8.41 8.21
C VAL A 36 8.24 -8.39 7.12
N PHE A 37 7.91 -9.53 6.51
CA PHE A 37 6.86 -9.60 5.50
C PHE A 37 5.45 -9.37 6.07
N THR A 38 5.20 -9.80 7.31
CA THR A 38 3.93 -9.54 8.01
C THR A 38 3.74 -8.04 8.26
N GLU A 39 4.81 -7.31 8.61
CA GLU A 39 4.76 -5.84 8.72
C GLU A 39 4.35 -5.18 7.38
N PHE A 40 4.86 -5.68 6.24
CA PHE A 40 4.43 -5.23 4.92
C PHE A 40 2.94 -5.49 4.66
N LEU A 41 2.42 -6.63 5.10
CA LEU A 41 1.02 -6.99 4.91
C LEU A 41 0.08 -6.20 5.80
N ILE A 42 0.43 -5.95 7.06
CA ILE A 42 -0.42 -5.19 8.00
C ILE A 42 -0.74 -3.81 7.41
N LEU A 43 0.24 -3.15 6.79
CA LEU A 43 0.04 -1.87 6.08
C LEU A 43 -0.96 -1.96 4.94
N ASN A 44 -1.07 -3.11 4.27
CA ASN A 44 -2.03 -3.32 3.18
C ASN A 44 -3.40 -3.74 3.70
N ILE A 45 -3.48 -4.50 4.80
CA ILE A 45 -4.75 -4.96 5.39
C ILE A 45 -5.56 -3.79 5.93
N THR A 46 -4.91 -2.78 6.53
CA THR A 46 -5.60 -1.58 7.01
C THR A 46 -6.30 -0.81 5.90
N ALA A 47 -5.90 -1.01 4.63
CA ALA A 47 -6.59 -0.42 3.48
C ALA A 47 -7.95 -1.09 3.17
N ILE A 48 -8.16 -2.34 3.60
CA ILE A 48 -9.42 -3.08 3.38
C ILE A 48 -10.63 -2.35 3.97
N PRO A 49 -10.68 -2.02 5.29
CA PRO A 49 -11.84 -1.34 5.86
C PRO A 49 -12.04 0.06 5.25
N VAL A 50 -10.96 0.76 4.88
CA VAL A 50 -11.04 2.06 4.21
C VAL A 50 -11.70 1.94 2.83
N CYS A 51 -11.31 0.95 2.03
CA CYS A 51 -11.91 0.69 0.73
C CYS A 51 -13.39 0.30 0.86
N ILE A 52 -13.73 -0.57 1.82
CA ILE A 52 -15.12 -0.97 2.07
C ILE A 52 -15.97 0.24 2.50
N GLY A 53 -15.49 1.05 3.44
CA GLY A 53 -16.19 2.26 3.89
C GLY A 53 -16.43 3.24 2.74
N LEU A 54 -15.41 3.49 1.92
CA LEU A 54 -15.54 4.34 0.74
C LEU A 54 -16.52 3.77 -0.28
N MET A 55 -16.52 2.45 -0.52
CA MET A 55 -17.48 1.80 -1.41
C MET A 55 -18.92 1.96 -0.92
N VAL A 56 -19.18 1.75 0.37
CA VAL A 56 -20.51 1.94 0.96
C VAL A 56 -20.96 3.39 0.81
N TRP A 57 -20.08 4.35 1.12
CA TRP A 57 -20.38 5.76 0.96
C TRP A 57 -20.68 6.12 -0.50
N LEU A 58 -19.89 5.62 -1.46
CA LEU A 58 -20.13 5.84 -2.90
C LEU A 58 -21.46 5.26 -3.35
N LEU A 59 -21.85 4.07 -2.87
CA LEU A 59 -23.14 3.47 -3.22
C LEU A 59 -24.31 4.32 -2.73
N ILE A 60 -24.27 4.73 -1.46
CA ILE A 60 -25.32 5.57 -0.85
C ILE A 60 -25.40 6.92 -1.56
N SER A 61 -24.26 7.59 -1.74
CA SER A 61 -24.22 8.92 -2.32
C SER A 61 -24.64 8.91 -3.80
N THR A 62 -24.27 7.87 -4.55
CA THR A 62 -24.71 7.66 -5.95
C THR A 62 -26.19 7.36 -6.04
N ALA A 63 -26.74 6.53 -5.15
CA ALA A 63 -28.17 6.23 -5.12
C ALA A 63 -29.01 7.47 -4.82
N HIS A 64 -28.55 8.34 -3.91
CA HIS A 64 -29.23 9.60 -3.61
C HIS A 64 -29.21 10.58 -4.79
N ARG A 65 -28.22 10.50 -5.67
CA ARG A 65 -28.03 11.43 -6.79
C ARG A 65 -28.04 10.74 -8.14
N ILE A 66 -28.91 9.73 -8.30
CA ILE A 66 -28.94 8.87 -9.49
C ILE A 66 -29.27 9.63 -10.78
N ASP A 67 -30.02 10.72 -10.66
CA ASP A 67 -30.42 11.57 -11.79
C ASP A 67 -29.26 12.44 -12.34
N ASP A 68 -28.20 12.63 -11.54
CA ASP A 68 -27.01 13.36 -11.94
C ASP A 68 -26.00 12.42 -12.63
N ARG A 69 -26.13 12.30 -13.95
CA ARG A 69 -25.33 11.37 -14.76
C ARG A 69 -23.82 11.57 -14.64
N LEU A 70 -23.35 12.81 -14.50
CA LEU A 70 -21.91 13.09 -14.38
C LEU A 70 -21.39 12.72 -13.00
N TYR A 71 -22.19 12.97 -11.96
CA TYR A 71 -21.88 12.51 -10.61
C TYR A 71 -21.82 10.98 -10.54
N VAL A 72 -22.79 10.30 -11.13
CA VAL A 72 -22.81 8.83 -11.23
C VAL A 72 -21.58 8.32 -11.98
N ALA A 73 -21.21 8.91 -13.11
CA ALA A 73 -20.03 8.51 -13.88
C ALA A 73 -18.72 8.69 -13.07
N ASN A 74 -18.56 9.82 -12.38
CA ASN A 74 -17.42 10.07 -11.49
C ASN A 74 -17.31 8.99 -10.40
N ASN A 75 -18.44 8.67 -9.75
CA ASN A 75 -18.47 7.69 -8.67
C ASN A 75 -18.27 6.26 -9.15
N ILE A 76 -18.75 5.90 -10.35
CA ILE A 76 -18.47 4.61 -10.98
C ILE A 76 -16.98 4.48 -11.27
N LEU A 77 -16.35 5.52 -11.84
CA LEU A 77 -14.92 5.51 -12.13
C LEU A 77 -14.10 5.35 -10.84
N LEU A 78 -14.40 6.17 -9.82
CA LEU A 78 -13.75 6.06 -8.52
C LEU A 78 -13.97 4.68 -7.88
N GLY A 79 -15.21 4.21 -7.88
CA GLY A 79 -15.58 2.89 -7.36
C GLY A 79 -14.85 1.75 -8.05
N SER A 80 -14.66 1.83 -9.38
CA SER A 80 -13.90 0.82 -10.14
C SER A 80 -12.42 0.74 -9.72
N ILE A 81 -11.80 1.90 -9.45
CA ILE A 81 -10.41 1.97 -8.98
C ILE A 81 -10.31 1.38 -7.58
N VAL A 82 -11.23 1.76 -6.69
CA VAL A 82 -11.29 1.27 -5.30
C VAL A 82 -11.55 -0.23 -5.26
N LEU A 83 -12.45 -0.74 -6.10
CA LEU A 83 -12.74 -2.17 -6.22
C LEU A 83 -11.51 -2.95 -6.70
N PHE A 84 -10.80 -2.43 -7.71
CA PHE A 84 -9.57 -3.05 -8.21
C PHE A 84 -8.49 -3.10 -7.12
N ALA A 85 -8.32 -2.00 -6.37
CA ALA A 85 -7.39 -1.94 -5.24
C ALA A 85 -7.76 -2.94 -4.14
N LEU A 86 -9.05 -3.02 -3.78
CA LEU A 86 -9.57 -3.97 -2.79
C LEU A 86 -9.32 -5.42 -3.23
N PHE A 87 -9.65 -5.75 -4.48
CA PHE A 87 -9.41 -7.09 -5.03
C PHE A 87 -7.93 -7.45 -5.01
N TYR A 88 -7.04 -6.52 -5.37
CA TYR A 88 -5.60 -6.72 -5.30
C TYR A 88 -5.13 -7.02 -3.87
N VAL A 89 -5.54 -6.21 -2.89
CA VAL A 89 -5.15 -6.40 -1.48
C VAL A 89 -5.64 -7.75 -0.94
N ILE A 90 -6.90 -8.10 -1.22
CA ILE A 90 -7.47 -9.39 -0.82
C ILE A 90 -6.71 -10.55 -1.47
N ARG A 91 -6.41 -10.46 -2.77
CA ARG A 91 -5.64 -11.49 -3.48
C ARG A 91 -4.24 -11.67 -2.90
N GLU A 92 -3.53 -10.58 -2.60
CA GLU A 92 -2.20 -10.64 -1.99
C GLU A 92 -2.25 -11.28 -0.60
N TRP A 93 -3.28 -10.95 0.20
CA TRP A 93 -3.52 -11.56 1.50
C TRP A 93 -3.76 -13.09 1.39
N TYR A 94 -4.62 -13.52 0.47
CA TYR A 94 -4.84 -14.94 0.21
C TYR A 94 -3.59 -15.65 -0.30
N ARG A 95 -2.83 -15.03 -1.23
CA ARG A 95 -1.56 -15.58 -1.73
C ARG A 95 -0.59 -15.81 -0.58
N PHE A 96 -0.44 -14.82 0.32
CA PHE A 96 0.44 -14.96 1.47
C PHE A 96 0.02 -16.11 2.38
N LYS A 97 -1.26 -16.16 2.74
CA LYS A 97 -1.82 -17.21 3.62
C LYS A 97 -1.57 -18.62 3.04
N ARG A 98 -1.68 -18.77 1.72
CA ARG A 98 -1.42 -20.04 1.01
C ARG A 98 0.07 -20.35 0.87
N SER A 99 0.91 -19.36 0.53
CA SER A 99 2.36 -19.57 0.37
C SER A 99 3.05 -20.04 1.66
N LYS A 100 2.48 -19.72 2.82
CA LYS A 100 2.93 -20.18 4.14
C LYS A 100 2.94 -21.71 4.27
N MET A 101 2.14 -22.43 3.49
CA MET A 101 1.90 -23.86 3.65
C MET A 101 2.69 -24.76 2.69
N ASP A 102 3.12 -24.24 1.53
CA ASP A 102 3.44 -25.13 0.40
C ASP A 102 4.91 -25.07 -0.10
N LYS A 103 5.76 -24.15 0.41
CA LYS A 103 7.11 -23.94 -0.16
C LYS A 103 8.28 -23.99 0.86
N PRO A 104 9.47 -24.48 0.45
CA PRO A 104 10.71 -24.30 1.21
C PRO A 104 11.01 -22.81 1.45
N VAL A 105 11.59 -22.49 2.61
CA VAL A 105 11.85 -21.09 3.06
C VAL A 105 12.64 -20.30 2.03
N LYS A 106 13.65 -20.94 1.40
CA LYS A 106 14.50 -20.34 0.37
C LYS A 106 13.70 -19.88 -0.85
N GLU A 107 12.94 -20.78 -1.47
CA GLU A 107 12.14 -20.48 -2.66
C GLU A 107 11.01 -19.48 -2.38
N TRP A 108 10.41 -19.59 -1.20
CA TRP A 108 9.41 -18.63 -0.73
C TRP A 108 10.01 -17.22 -0.62
N LEU A 109 11.17 -17.10 0.06
CA LEU A 109 11.85 -15.84 0.27
C LEU A 109 12.31 -15.20 -1.05
N GLU A 110 12.86 -16.00 -1.95
CA GLU A 110 13.26 -15.55 -3.30
C GLU A 110 12.06 -15.00 -4.09
N THR A 111 10.92 -15.71 -4.05
CA THR A 111 9.69 -15.28 -4.74
C THR A 111 9.22 -13.93 -4.22
N GLU A 112 9.17 -13.75 -2.90
CA GLU A 112 8.71 -12.51 -2.28
C GLU A 112 9.69 -11.35 -2.47
N ILE A 113 11.00 -11.59 -2.41
CA ILE A 113 12.03 -10.59 -2.73
C ILE A 113 11.91 -10.12 -4.18
N ASN A 114 11.67 -11.04 -5.11
CA ASN A 114 11.50 -10.71 -6.53
C ASN A 114 10.26 -9.85 -6.78
N LEU A 115 9.14 -10.17 -6.12
CA LEU A 115 7.91 -9.38 -6.20
C LEU A 115 8.09 -7.99 -5.59
N LEU A 116 8.62 -7.90 -4.37
CA LEU A 116 8.89 -6.63 -3.70
C LEU A 116 9.89 -5.77 -4.47
N SER A 117 10.91 -6.39 -5.08
CA SER A 117 11.90 -5.67 -5.92
C SER A 117 11.24 -5.05 -7.16
N LYS A 118 10.34 -5.77 -7.85
CA LYS A 118 9.60 -5.23 -9.00
C LYS A 118 8.69 -4.05 -8.62
N TRP A 119 8.12 -4.09 -7.42
CA TRP A 119 7.17 -3.08 -6.93
C TRP A 119 7.88 -1.83 -6.36
N LEU A 120 8.92 -2.03 -5.56
CA LEU A 120 9.63 -0.96 -4.86
C LEU A 120 10.68 -0.27 -5.73
N ILE A 121 11.41 -1.03 -6.54
CA ILE A 121 12.60 -0.56 -7.28
C ILE A 121 12.36 -0.62 -8.81
N GLY A 122 11.58 -1.59 -9.29
CA GLY A 122 11.38 -1.88 -10.71
C GLY A 122 10.25 -1.11 -11.40
N LYS A 123 9.58 -1.78 -12.35
CA LYS A 123 8.65 -1.20 -13.33
C LYS A 123 7.49 -0.42 -12.70
N TYR A 124 7.01 -0.83 -11.52
CA TYR A 124 5.85 -0.21 -10.87
C TYR A 124 6.21 0.90 -9.90
N ARG A 125 7.48 1.31 -9.84
CA ARG A 125 7.96 2.27 -8.84
C ARG A 125 7.14 3.57 -8.82
N ARG A 126 6.75 4.07 -9.99
CA ARG A 126 6.08 5.38 -10.09
C ARG A 126 4.55 5.30 -10.06
N ILE A 127 3.94 4.12 -10.00
CA ILE A 127 2.50 3.97 -10.19
C ILE A 127 1.68 4.77 -9.16
N ASN A 128 2.13 4.77 -7.89
CA ASN A 128 1.49 5.54 -6.81
C ASN A 128 1.52 7.05 -7.08
N PHE A 129 2.54 7.57 -7.77
CA PHE A 129 2.59 9.00 -8.09
C PHE A 129 1.50 9.43 -9.07
N TYR A 130 1.05 8.54 -9.94
CA TYR A 130 0.00 8.83 -10.93
C TYR A 130 -1.41 8.51 -10.42
N ILE A 131 -1.57 7.39 -9.70
CA ILE A 131 -2.90 6.95 -9.21
C ILE A 131 -3.44 7.91 -8.14
N ILE A 132 -2.59 8.42 -7.26
CA ILE A 132 -2.99 9.23 -6.11
C ILE A 132 -3.67 10.54 -6.52
N PRO A 133 -3.12 11.35 -7.45
CA PRO A 133 -3.81 12.53 -7.94
C PRO A 133 -5.18 12.23 -8.55
N ILE A 134 -5.29 11.13 -9.30
CA ILE A 134 -6.55 10.73 -9.92
C ILE A 134 -7.59 10.39 -8.84
N ILE A 135 -7.24 9.56 -7.86
CA ILE A 135 -8.15 9.20 -6.76
C ILE A 135 -8.55 10.46 -5.99
N TYR A 136 -7.60 11.36 -5.71
CA TYR A 136 -7.86 12.60 -4.99
C TYR A 136 -8.90 13.47 -5.72
N ILE A 137 -8.70 13.73 -7.02
CA ILE A 137 -9.62 14.54 -7.82
C ILE A 137 -11.01 13.92 -7.81
N LEU A 138 -11.13 12.62 -8.12
CA LEU A 138 -12.44 11.95 -8.16
C LEU A 138 -13.14 11.96 -6.81
N SER A 139 -12.39 11.81 -5.72
CA SER A 139 -12.92 11.82 -4.35
C SER A 139 -13.40 13.21 -3.94
N VAL A 140 -12.59 14.24 -4.20
CA VAL A 140 -12.94 15.63 -3.93
C VAL A 140 -14.17 16.04 -4.71
N LEU A 141 -14.23 15.72 -6.00
CA LEU A 141 -15.39 16.02 -6.82
C LEU A 141 -16.65 15.31 -6.31
N SER A 142 -16.53 14.03 -5.94
CA SER A 142 -17.65 13.27 -5.36
C SER A 142 -18.15 13.92 -4.06
N ILE A 143 -17.26 14.21 -3.12
CA ILE A 143 -17.63 14.81 -1.82
C ILE A 143 -18.23 16.19 -2.03
N HIS A 144 -17.55 17.03 -2.81
CA HIS A 144 -17.93 18.43 -2.98
C HIS A 144 -19.29 18.55 -3.68
N VAL A 145 -19.49 17.82 -4.79
CA VAL A 145 -20.77 17.80 -5.49
C VAL A 145 -21.87 17.27 -4.56
N TYR A 146 -21.62 16.18 -3.82
CA TYR A 146 -22.61 15.63 -2.89
C TYR A 146 -23.09 16.64 -1.84
N TYR A 147 -22.18 17.35 -1.18
CA TYR A 147 -22.52 18.31 -0.12
C TYR A 147 -22.96 19.69 -0.62
N SER A 148 -22.67 20.03 -1.88
CA SER A 148 -23.17 21.27 -2.50
C SER A 148 -24.67 21.23 -2.80
N GLU A 149 -25.27 20.03 -2.85
CA GLU A 149 -26.65 19.77 -3.29
C GLU A 149 -27.00 20.27 -4.71
N LEU A 150 -26.02 20.78 -5.46
CA LEU A 150 -26.15 21.24 -6.84
C LEU A 150 -25.77 20.14 -7.82
N TYR A 151 -26.36 20.12 -9.02
CA TYR A 151 -25.93 19.19 -10.07
C TYR A 151 -24.45 19.40 -10.42
N PHE A 152 -23.77 18.34 -10.84
CA PHE A 152 -22.33 18.33 -11.13
C PHE A 152 -21.93 19.49 -12.04
N THR A 153 -22.72 19.81 -13.07
CA THR A 153 -22.45 20.95 -13.97
C THR A 153 -22.70 22.32 -13.35
N GLU A 154 -23.65 22.41 -12.41
CA GLU A 154 -24.03 23.64 -11.73
C GLU A 154 -23.00 24.02 -10.68
N VAL A 155 -22.39 23.04 -10.02
CA VAL A 155 -21.30 23.25 -9.06
C VAL A 155 -20.19 24.10 -9.67
N PHE A 156 -19.69 23.73 -10.85
CA PHE A 156 -18.61 24.48 -11.52
C PHE A 156 -19.04 25.83 -12.07
N ARG A 157 -20.34 26.12 -12.12
CA ARG A 157 -20.89 27.41 -12.55
C ARG A 157 -21.30 28.28 -11.37
N SER A 158 -21.33 27.73 -10.16
CA SER A 158 -21.75 28.47 -8.99
C SER A 158 -20.69 29.50 -8.60
N ASP A 159 -21.13 30.72 -8.30
CA ASP A 159 -20.23 31.79 -7.86
C ASP A 159 -19.49 31.41 -6.58
N LYS A 160 -20.14 30.65 -5.70
CA LYS A 160 -19.54 30.10 -4.48
C LYS A 160 -18.35 29.19 -4.82
N PHE A 161 -18.52 28.27 -5.77
CA PHE A 161 -17.43 27.39 -6.17
C PHE A 161 -16.26 28.18 -6.77
N ILE A 162 -16.54 29.09 -7.70
CA ILE A 162 -15.51 29.84 -8.43
C ILE A 162 -14.76 30.80 -7.49
N ASN A 163 -15.47 31.49 -6.60
CA ASN A 163 -14.87 32.55 -5.80
C ASN A 163 -14.37 32.10 -4.42
N GLU A 164 -14.88 30.99 -3.89
CA GLU A 164 -14.53 30.53 -2.54
C GLU A 164 -13.87 29.14 -2.58
N ASP A 165 -14.60 28.11 -3.01
CA ASP A 165 -14.15 26.72 -2.87
C ASP A 165 -12.92 26.41 -3.76
N MET A 166 -12.87 26.97 -4.97
CA MET A 166 -11.76 26.78 -5.92
C MET A 166 -10.43 27.30 -5.37
N TRP A 167 -10.43 28.45 -4.69
CA TRP A 167 -9.22 28.98 -4.05
C TRP A 167 -8.77 28.09 -2.89
N GLY A 168 -9.72 27.55 -2.12
CA GLY A 168 -9.46 26.51 -1.13
C GLY A 168 -8.72 25.33 -1.76
N PHE A 169 -9.21 24.78 -2.87
CA PHE A 169 -8.51 23.69 -3.57
C PHE A 169 -7.12 24.10 -4.05
N ILE A 170 -6.98 25.27 -4.69
CA ILE A 170 -5.68 25.73 -5.22
C ILE A 170 -4.62 25.85 -4.10
N ILE A 171 -5.00 26.28 -2.90
CA ILE A 171 -4.07 26.47 -1.78
C ILE A 171 -3.84 25.17 -1.00
N PHE A 172 -4.91 24.43 -0.67
CA PHE A 172 -4.80 23.24 0.18
C PHE A 172 -4.30 22.01 -0.59
N THR A 173 -4.61 21.86 -1.88
CA THR A 173 -4.20 20.70 -2.66
C THR A 173 -2.67 20.54 -2.75
N PRO A 174 -1.87 21.58 -3.04
CA PRO A 174 -0.41 21.47 -3.01
C PRO A 174 0.16 21.07 -1.65
N ILE A 175 -0.38 21.64 -0.56
CA ILE A 175 0.05 21.34 0.81
C ILE A 175 -0.24 19.87 1.14
N LEU A 176 -1.45 19.42 0.85
CA LEU A 176 -1.87 18.04 1.06
C LEU A 176 -0.98 17.06 0.26
N PHE A 177 -0.75 17.35 -1.02
CA PHE A 177 0.13 16.52 -1.83
C PHE A 177 1.57 16.53 -1.33
N ALA A 178 2.10 17.67 -0.88
CA ALA A 178 3.44 17.72 -0.30
C ALA A 178 3.57 16.79 0.91
N ILE A 179 2.62 16.86 1.85
CA ILE A 179 2.60 15.99 3.05
C ILE A 179 2.45 14.51 2.66
N LEU A 180 1.54 14.22 1.74
CA LEU A 180 1.24 12.86 1.32
C LEU A 180 2.40 12.22 0.55
N TYR A 181 3.01 12.94 -0.40
CA TYR A 181 4.19 12.47 -1.12
C TYR A 181 5.42 12.35 -0.22
N TYR A 182 5.62 13.29 0.71
CA TYR A 182 6.68 13.17 1.70
C TYR A 182 6.52 11.89 2.53
N SER A 183 5.31 11.62 3.00
CA SER A 183 4.99 10.41 3.76
C SER A 183 5.21 9.13 2.94
N LEU A 184 4.83 9.13 1.66
CA LEU A 184 5.07 8.01 0.74
C LEU A 184 6.55 7.77 0.46
N ILE A 185 7.35 8.83 0.29
CA ILE A 185 8.79 8.73 0.10
C ILE A 185 9.43 8.13 1.35
N LYS A 186 9.04 8.60 2.54
CA LYS A 186 9.52 8.09 3.82
C LYS A 186 9.17 6.62 4.02
N LEU A 187 7.91 6.25 3.76
CA LEU A 187 7.44 4.85 3.82
C LEU A 187 8.22 3.98 2.82
N ARG A 188 8.39 4.45 1.59
CA ARG A 188 9.14 3.72 0.57
C ARG A 188 10.59 3.49 0.97
N LYS A 189 11.27 4.49 1.54
CA LYS A 189 12.64 4.34 2.03
C LYS A 189 12.71 3.25 3.11
N HIS A 190 11.75 3.25 4.03
CA HIS A 190 11.64 2.20 5.05
C HIS A 190 11.44 0.81 4.43
N GLN A 191 10.55 0.70 3.43
CA GLN A 191 10.30 -0.54 2.71
C GLN A 191 11.52 -1.04 1.90
N ILE A 192 12.29 -0.14 1.29
CA ILE A 192 13.52 -0.51 0.56
C ILE A 192 14.59 -1.04 1.51
N ASN A 193 14.78 -0.42 2.68
CA ASN A 193 15.71 -0.89 3.68
C ASN A 193 15.35 -2.33 4.14
N LYS A 194 14.08 -2.56 4.45
CA LYS A 194 13.58 -3.91 4.79
C LYS A 194 13.75 -4.91 3.65
N LEU A 195 13.61 -4.48 2.40
CA LEU A 195 13.89 -5.34 1.24
C LEU A 195 15.39 -5.67 1.12
N GLN A 196 16.29 -4.72 1.37
CA GLN A 196 17.73 -4.98 1.42
C GLN A 196 18.08 -5.97 2.53
N PHE A 197 17.48 -5.81 3.71
CA PHE A 197 17.61 -6.77 4.80
C PHE A 197 17.18 -8.19 4.38
N LEU A 198 16.04 -8.33 3.68
CA LEU A 198 15.59 -9.63 3.18
C LEU A 198 16.55 -10.23 2.13
N LYS A 199 17.13 -9.40 1.25
CA LYS A 199 18.14 -9.84 0.28
C LYS A 199 19.40 -10.35 0.97
N ASP A 200 19.93 -9.59 1.92
CA ASP A 200 21.11 -9.99 2.70
C ASP A 200 20.86 -11.29 3.47
N LEU A 201 19.64 -11.49 3.98
CA LEU A 201 19.22 -12.73 4.64
C LEU A 201 19.20 -13.91 3.67
N HIS A 202 18.62 -13.72 2.49
CA HIS A 202 18.53 -14.73 1.44
C HIS A 202 19.90 -15.15 0.91
N ASP A 203 20.80 -14.19 0.66
CA ASP A 203 22.15 -14.47 0.16
C ASP A 203 22.96 -15.29 1.16
N ARG A 204 22.82 -15.01 2.46
CA ARG A 204 23.44 -15.83 3.52
C ARG A 204 22.83 -17.24 3.58
N LEU A 205 21.51 -17.37 3.46
CA LEU A 205 20.86 -18.69 3.37
C LEU A 205 21.34 -19.49 2.15
N CYS A 206 21.65 -18.83 1.03
CA CYS A 206 22.20 -19.47 -0.16
C CYS A 206 23.67 -19.90 0.00
N ASN A 207 24.48 -19.14 0.74
CA ASN A 207 25.91 -19.40 0.88
C ASN A 207 26.26 -20.46 1.94
N TYR A 208 25.37 -20.72 2.89
CA TYR A 208 25.56 -21.73 3.96
C TYR A 208 24.82 -23.07 3.69
N CYS A 209 24.06 -23.17 2.59
CA CYS A 209 23.35 -24.38 2.21
C CYS A 209 23.98 -25.11 1.02
#